data_AF-A0A7L3R3Y2-F1
#
_entry.id   AF-A0A7L3R3Y2-F1
#
_cell.length_a   1.000
_cell.length_b   1.000
_cell.length_c   1.000
_cell.angle_alpha   90.00
_cell.angle_beta   90.00
_cell.angle_gamma   90.00
#
_symmetry.space_group_name_H-M   'P 1'
#
loop_
_entity.id
_entity.type
_entity.pdbx_description
1 polymer ?
#
loop_
_entity_poly.entity_id
_entity_poly.type
_entity_poly.pdbx_seq_one_letter_code
_entity_poly.pdbx_strand_id
1 'polypeptide(L)'
;GYWNEDEKLVPIAVDTQSGNESTSLQNRTYIVTTILEDPYVMLKKNANQFEGNERYEGYCVELAAEIAKHVGYHYRLEIVRDGKYGARDPDTKTWNGMVGELVYG
;
A
#
# COMPACT_ATOMS: atom_id res chain seq x y z
N GLY A 1 19.97 -0.47 -30.15
CA GLY A 1 19.12 -0.96 -31.26
C GLY A 1 19.98 -1.66 -32.27
N TYR A 2 19.40 -2.52 -33.11
CA TYR A 2 20.00 -2.91 -34.38
C TYR A 2 18.98 -2.71 -35.50
N TRP A 3 19.45 -2.59 -36.73
CA TRP A 3 18.63 -2.33 -37.91
C TRP A 3 18.62 -3.57 -38.80
N ASN A 4 17.44 -4.00 -39.25
CA ASN A 4 17.29 -5.00 -40.32
C ASN A 4 16.26 -4.53 -41.36
N GLU A 5 16.41 -4.98 -42.60
CA GLU A 5 15.60 -4.50 -43.73
C GLU A 5 14.13 -4.94 -43.67
N ASP A 6 13.85 -6.08 -43.04
CA ASP A 6 12.49 -6.60 -42.87
C ASP A 6 11.67 -5.86 -41.79
N GLU A 7 12.30 -5.53 -40.66
CA GLU A 7 11.60 -5.02 -39.46
C GLU A 7 11.94 -3.55 -39.14
N LYS A 8 12.78 -2.92 -39.94
CA LYS A 8 13.36 -1.59 -39.71
C LYS A 8 14.15 -1.50 -38.39
N LEU A 9 14.13 -0.34 -37.73
CA LEU A 9 14.92 -0.04 -36.53
C LEU A 9 14.36 -0.83 -35.34
N VAL A 10 15.08 -1.85 -34.88
CA VAL A 10 14.72 -2.62 -33.68
C VAL A 10 15.39 -1.95 -32.47
N PRO A 11 14.63 -1.28 -31.59
CA PRO A 11 15.21 -0.73 -30.37
C PRO A 11 15.67 -1.87 -29.47
N ILE A 12 16.95 -1.88 -29.10
CA ILE A 12 17.43 -2.72 -28.01
C ILE A 12 16.89 -1.99 -26.78
N ALA A 13 15.96 -2.61 -26.07
CA ALA A 13 15.59 -2.13 -24.74
C ALA A 13 16.88 -2.12 -23.93
N VAL A 14 17.46 -0.92 -23.77
CA VAL A 14 18.55 -0.71 -22.83
C VAL A 14 17.88 -0.81 -21.47
N ASP A 15 17.91 -1.99 -20.89
CA ASP A 15 17.54 -2.15 -19.50
C ASP A 15 18.65 -1.46 -18.70
N THR A 16 18.45 -0.15 -18.51
CA THR A 16 19.33 0.71 -17.73
C THR A 16 19.08 0.34 -16.29
N GLN A 17 19.72 -0.74 -15.85
CA GLN A 17 19.87 -1.07 -14.44
C GLN A 17 20.78 -0.02 -13.81
N SER A 18 20.24 1.16 -13.51
CA SER A 18 20.71 2.17 -12.54
C SER A 18 19.87 3.44 -12.71
N GLY A 19 18.68 3.52 -12.09
CA GLY A 19 17.93 4.80 -12.03
C GLY A 19 16.40 4.80 -11.94
N ASN A 20 15.70 3.67 -11.82
CA ASN A 20 14.23 3.62 -11.98
C ASN A 20 13.41 3.14 -10.76
N GLU A 21 13.97 3.08 -9.55
CA GLU A 21 13.17 2.67 -8.38
C GLU A 21 12.12 3.73 -8.01
N SER A 22 12.45 5.02 -8.12
CA SER A 22 11.56 6.13 -7.76
C SER A 22 10.33 6.24 -8.69
N THR A 23 10.49 5.99 -9.98
CA THR A 23 9.38 6.01 -10.95
C THR A 23 8.43 4.81 -10.77
N SER A 24 8.93 3.67 -10.27
CA SER A 24 8.13 2.48 -10.04
C SER A 24 7.13 2.63 -8.88
N LEU A 25 7.47 3.45 -7.88
CA LEU A 25 6.64 3.66 -6.68
C LEU A 25 5.41 4.55 -6.95
N GLN A 26 5.51 5.45 -7.93
CA GLN A 26 4.49 6.47 -8.22
C GLN A 26 3.21 5.88 -8.83
N ASN A 27 3.31 4.73 -9.51
CA ASN A 27 2.15 4.05 -10.13
C ASN A 27 1.55 2.94 -9.26
N ARG A 28 1.98 2.79 -7.99
CA ARG A 28 1.51 1.73 -7.11
C ARG A 28 0.67 2.30 -5.97
N THR A 29 -0.54 1.76 -5.80
CA THR A 29 -1.37 2.00 -4.62
C THR A 29 -1.10 0.92 -3.59
N TYR A 30 -0.61 1.32 -2.42
CA TYR A 30 -0.37 0.43 -1.28
C TYR A 30 -1.61 0.32 -0.41
N ILE A 31 -1.94 -0.91 0.01
CA ILE A 31 -2.97 -1.13 1.02
C ILE A 31 -2.30 -1.03 2.39
N VAL A 32 -2.77 -0.11 3.21
CA VAL A 32 -2.34 0.07 4.59
C VAL A 32 -3.43 -0.53 5.48
N THR A 33 -3.19 -1.76 5.94
CA THR A 33 -4.06 -2.41 6.92
C THR A 33 -3.93 -1.74 8.29
N THR A 34 -5.06 -1.49 8.95
CA THR A 34 -5.10 -0.86 10.27
C THR A 34 -6.31 -1.36 11.07
N ILE A 35 -6.34 -1.04 12.36
CA ILE A 35 -7.48 -1.30 13.26
C ILE A 35 -8.07 0.02 13.76
N LEU A 36 -9.38 0.04 14.07
CA LEU A 36 -10.01 1.19 14.73
C LEU A 36 -9.65 1.16 16.21
N GLU A 37 -8.88 2.15 16.66
CA GLU A 37 -8.46 2.30 18.04
C GLU A 37 -8.16 3.78 18.33
N ASP A 38 -8.87 4.34 19.30
CA ASP A 38 -8.69 5.73 19.71
C ASP A 38 -7.37 5.88 20.49
N PRO A 39 -6.55 6.92 20.25
CA PRO A 39 -6.71 8.03 19.29
C PRO A 39 -5.93 7.80 17.97
N TYR A 40 -5.56 6.56 17.65
CA TYR A 40 -4.68 6.22 16.54
C TYR A 40 -5.39 6.23 15.19
N VAL A 41 -6.52 5.52 15.08
CA VAL A 41 -7.38 5.51 13.89
C VAL A 41 -8.83 5.44 14.33
N MET A 42 -9.58 6.45 13.92
CA MET A 42 -10.97 6.68 14.29
C MET A 42 -11.78 6.97 13.05
N LEU A 43 -13.07 6.66 13.08
CA LEU A 43 -14.00 7.11 12.05
C LEU A 43 -14.38 8.56 12.34
N LYS A 44 -14.30 9.45 11.34
CA LYS A 44 -14.81 10.82 11.49
C LYS A 44 -16.30 10.81 11.84
N LYS A 45 -16.73 11.77 12.64
CA LYS A 45 -18.17 11.92 13.01
C LYS A 45 -19.10 12.03 11.79
N ASN A 46 -18.62 12.66 10.72
CA ASN A 46 -19.32 12.80 9.44
C ASN A 46 -18.70 11.94 8.33
N ALA A 47 -18.13 10.78 8.67
CA ALA A 47 -17.50 9.87 7.70
C ALA A 47 -18.39 9.50 6.51
N ASN A 48 -19.72 9.48 6.67
CA ASN A 48 -20.68 9.23 5.58
C ASN A 48 -20.64 10.28 4.46
N GLN A 49 -20.06 11.46 4.71
CA GLN A 49 -19.88 12.53 3.73
C GLN A 49 -18.54 12.42 2.97
N PHE A 50 -17.68 11.48 3.36
CA PHE A 50 -16.34 11.31 2.81
C PHE A 50 -16.18 9.92 2.20
N GLU A 51 -15.18 9.77 1.33
CA GLU A 51 -14.83 8.49 0.70
C GLU A 51 -13.36 8.13 0.94
N GLY A 52 -13.05 6.83 0.81
CA GLY A 52 -11.68 6.33 0.96
C GLY A 52 -11.04 6.68 2.31
N ASN A 53 -9.81 7.20 2.24
CA ASN A 53 -8.98 7.53 3.40
C ASN A 53 -9.55 8.71 4.21
N GLU A 54 -10.31 9.60 3.57
CA GLU A 54 -10.82 10.83 4.22
C GLU A 54 -11.87 10.55 5.29
N ARG A 55 -12.42 9.34 5.33
CA ARG A 55 -13.37 8.88 6.35
C ARG A 55 -12.72 8.68 7.72
N TYR A 56 -11.40 8.55 7.78
CA TYR A 56 -10.66 8.25 8.98
C TYR A 56 -9.92 9.49 9.51
N GLU A 57 -9.72 9.56 10.82
CA GLU A 57 -8.91 10.56 11.51
C GLU A 57 -8.11 9.92 12.65
N GLY A 58 -7.08 10.58 13.14
CA GLY A 58 -6.24 10.09 14.24
C GLY A 58 -4.76 10.10 13.90
N TYR A 59 -3.94 9.80 14.90
CA TYR A 59 -2.48 9.92 14.80
C TYR A 59 -1.88 9.09 13.66
N CYS A 60 -2.31 7.83 13.51
CA CYS A 60 -1.77 6.94 12.47
C CYS A 60 -2.25 7.32 11.07
N VAL A 61 -3.42 7.97 10.95
CA VAL A 61 -3.94 8.46 9.67
C VAL A 61 -3.05 9.60 9.15
N GLU A 62 -2.71 10.56 10.01
CA GLU A 62 -1.82 11.67 9.68
C GLU A 62 -0.39 11.19 9.39
N LEU A 63 0.11 10.25 10.20
CA LEU A 63 1.42 9.65 9.98
C LEU A 63 1.51 8.94 8.62
N ALA A 64 0.50 8.13 8.26
CA ALA A 64 0.46 7.46 6.97
C ALA A 64 0.44 8.45 5.79
N ALA A 65 -0.29 9.57 5.94
CA ALA A 65 -0.33 10.63 4.93
C ALA A 65 1.03 11.30 4.74
N GLU A 66 1.75 11.62 5.82
CA GLU A 66 3.07 12.24 5.72
C GLU A 66 4.13 11.27 5.18
N ILE A 67 4.07 9.98 5.50
CA ILE A 67 4.96 8.97 4.89
C ILE A 67 4.70 8.86 3.38
N ALA A 68 3.43 8.74 2.98
CA ALA A 68 3.05 8.64 1.57
C ALA A 68 3.48 9.87 0.76
N LYS A 69 3.34 11.06 1.34
CA LYS A 69 3.79 12.34 0.77
C LYS A 69 5.31 12.44 0.69
N HIS A 70 6.02 12.01 1.72
CA HIS A 70 7.49 12.06 1.76
C HIS A 70 8.11 11.10 0.73
N VAL A 71 7.57 9.89 0.60
CA VAL A 71 8.09 8.87 -0.32
C VAL A 71 7.54 9.01 -1.73
N GLY A 72 6.34 9.57 -1.89
CA GLY A 72 5.70 9.79 -3.19
C GLY A 72 4.95 8.58 -3.73
N TYR A 73 4.20 7.86 -2.88
CA TYR A 73 3.33 6.75 -3.29
C TYR A 73 1.86 7.02 -2.96
N HIS A 74 0.95 6.28 -3.63
CA HIS A 74 -0.48 6.30 -3.33
C HIS A 74 -0.84 5.21 -2.33
N TYR A 75 -1.83 5.43 -1.47
CA TYR A 75 -2.26 4.42 -0.50
C TYR A 75 -3.76 4.45 -0.22
N ARG A 76 -4.26 3.32 0.28
CA ARG A 76 -5.62 3.13 0.75
C ARG A 76 -5.58 2.55 2.16
N LEU A 77 -6.29 3.16 3.10
CA LEU A 77 -6.55 2.59 4.42
C LEU A 77 -7.62 1.49 4.31
N GLU A 78 -7.32 0.32 4.86
CA GLU A 78 -8.28 -0.77 5.03
C GLU A 78 -8.32 -1.20 6.49
N ILE A 79 -9.53 -1.38 7.03
CA ILE A 79 -9.69 -1.92 8.38
C ILE A 79 -9.52 -3.43 8.31
N VAL A 80 -8.67 -3.96 9.18
CA VAL A 80 -8.43 -5.39 9.31
C VAL A 80 -9.74 -6.15 9.48
N ARG A 81 -9.92 -7.21 8.69
CA ARG A 81 -11.24 -7.85 8.54
C ARG A 81 -11.76 -8.51 9.81
N ASP A 82 -10.86 -9.10 10.59
CA ASP A 82 -11.20 -9.85 11.79
C ASP A 82 -11.05 -9.03 13.10
N GLY A 83 -10.66 -7.75 12.98
CA GLY A 83 -10.46 -6.87 14.13
C GLY A 83 -9.28 -7.26 15.03
N LYS A 84 -8.29 -8.02 14.55
CA LYS A 84 -7.15 -8.48 15.35
C LYS A 84 -5.83 -7.89 14.86
N TYR A 85 -4.92 -7.68 15.81
CA TYR A 85 -3.53 -7.34 15.49
C TYR A 85 -2.83 -8.48 14.75
N GLY A 86 -2.94 -9.67 15.29
CA GLY A 86 -2.40 -10.88 14.70
C GLY A 86 -1.80 -11.81 15.75
N ALA A 87 -2.18 -13.07 15.64
CA ALA A 87 -1.72 -14.16 16.48
C ALA A 87 -1.53 -15.40 15.62
N ARG A 88 -0.51 -16.19 15.97
CA ARG A 88 -0.23 -17.44 15.29
C ARG A 88 -1.03 -18.56 15.94
N ASP A 89 -1.80 -19.26 15.12
CA ASP A 89 -2.48 -20.46 15.53
C ASP A 89 -1.45 -21.57 15.86
N PRO A 90 -1.51 -22.19 17.05
CA PRO A 90 -0.53 -23.19 17.46
C PRO A 90 -0.66 -24.51 16.69
N ASP A 91 -1.82 -24.84 16.14
CA ASP A 91 -2.10 -26.09 15.47
C ASP A 91 -1.89 -25.96 13.95
N THR A 92 -2.53 -24.98 13.33
CA THR A 92 -2.46 -24.75 11.89
C THR A 92 -1.21 -23.96 11.48
N LYS A 93 -0.52 -23.34 12.45
CA LYS A 93 0.64 -22.46 12.24
C LYS A 93 0.36 -21.21 11.41
N THR A 94 -0.92 -20.86 11.18
CA THR A 94 -1.33 -19.70 10.38
C THR A 94 -1.43 -18.42 11.21
N TRP A 95 -1.19 -17.27 10.59
CA TRP A 95 -1.38 -15.96 11.22
C TRP A 95 -2.77 -15.38 10.91
N ASN A 96 -3.42 -14.78 11.91
CA ASN A 96 -4.63 -13.97 11.72
C ASN A 96 -4.31 -12.47 11.82
N GLY A 97 -5.34 -11.62 11.79
CA GLY A 97 -5.20 -10.18 11.97
C GLY A 97 -4.37 -9.48 10.90
N MET A 98 -3.90 -8.29 11.24
CA MET A 98 -3.02 -7.48 10.38
C MET A 98 -1.74 -8.24 10.02
N VAL A 99 -1.19 -9.05 10.94
CA VAL A 99 -0.03 -9.91 10.63
C VAL A 99 -0.37 -10.90 9.50
N GLY A 100 -1.53 -11.56 9.57
CA GLY A 100 -1.99 -12.47 8.53
C GLY A 100 -2.16 -11.78 7.18
N GLU A 101 -2.72 -10.56 7.16
CA GLU A 101 -2.88 -9.77 5.95
C GLU A 101 -1.53 -9.40 5.29
N LEU A 102 -0.47 -9.20 6.08
CA LEU A 102 0.88 -8.96 5.55
C LEU A 102 1.61 -10.23 5.11
N VAL A 103 1.36 -11.38 5.76
CA VAL A 103 2.04 -12.65 5.46
C VAL A 103 1.48 -13.30 4.19
N TYR A 104 0.18 -13.16 3.96
CA TYR A 104 -0.52 -13.84 2.86
C TYR A 104 -1.05 -12.88 1.77
N GLY A 105 -0.76 -11.59 1.89
CA GLY A 105 -1.19 -10.52 0.99
C GLY A 105 -0.39 -10.40 -0.30
#